data_AF-A0A151AZS2-F1
#
_entry.id   AF-A0A151AZS2-F1
#
_cell.length_a   1.000
_cell.length_b   1.000
_cell.length_c   1.000
_cell.angle_alpha   90.00
_cell.angle_beta   90.00
_cell.angle_gamma   90.00
#
_symmetry.space_group_name_H-M   'P 1'
#
loop_
_entity.id
_entity.type
_entity.pdbx_description
1 polymer ?
#
loop_
_entity_poly.entity_id
_entity_poly.type
_entity_poly.pdbx_seq_one_letter_code
_entity_poly.pdbx_strand_id
1 'polypeptide(L)'
;MATYRSVCPLDCPDACGLLIEVNDGRVTKVSGDPEHPYTRGYTCAKMRHYPQLIHSPERILTPLKRSGPKGSGLFTPISWTEAPETVVDADLVIIWGMNPASTSIHFLSLVQQARQRYPLTR
;
A
#
# COMPACT_ATOMS: atom_id res chain seq x y z
N MET A 1 -7.17 16.14 -21.03
CA MET A 1 -5.88 15.53 -20.64
C MET A 1 -5.15 16.46 -19.69
N ALA A 2 -4.90 16.02 -18.45
CA ALA A 2 -4.25 16.80 -17.41
C ALA A 2 -2.94 16.15 -16.98
N THR A 3 -1.94 16.95 -16.60
CA THR A 3 -0.64 16.46 -16.15
C THR A 3 -0.44 16.83 -14.68
N TYR A 4 -0.06 15.85 -13.86
CA TYR A 4 0.17 16.01 -12.43
C TYR A 4 1.62 15.70 -12.08
N ARG A 5 2.20 16.46 -11.16
CA ARG A 5 3.49 16.12 -10.54
C ARG A 5 3.27 15.07 -9.45
N SER A 6 4.16 14.09 -9.39
CA SER A 6 4.13 13.03 -8.39
C SER A 6 5.55 12.58 -8.06
N VAL A 7 5.68 11.67 -7.10
CA VAL A 7 6.93 11.02 -6.72
C VAL A 7 6.89 9.55 -7.13
N CYS A 8 8.04 8.98 -7.44
CA CYS A 8 8.16 7.55 -7.72
C CYS A 8 7.78 6.72 -6.47
N PRO A 9 6.81 5.79 -6.57
CA PRO A 9 6.42 4.94 -5.44
C PRO A 9 7.37 3.76 -5.25
N LEU A 10 8.39 3.60 -6.10
CA LEU A 10 9.39 2.55 -5.95
C LEU A 10 10.45 3.00 -4.96
N ASP A 11 10.74 2.14 -3.99
CA ASP A 11 11.73 2.36 -2.94
C ASP A 11 13.15 2.11 -3.47
N CYS A 12 13.60 2.97 -4.39
CA CYS A 12 14.96 3.00 -4.91
C CYS A 12 15.61 4.34 -4.57
N PRO A 13 16.96 4.41 -4.48
CA PRO A 13 17.65 5.59 -3.97
C PRO A 13 17.48 6.85 -4.83
N ASP A 14 17.12 6.71 -6.10
CA ASP A 14 16.97 7.83 -7.05
C ASP A 14 15.86 8.83 -6.67
N ALA A 15 14.84 8.38 -5.93
CA ALA A 15 13.69 9.20 -5.49
C ALA A 15 13.11 10.11 -6.61
N CYS A 16 12.88 9.55 -7.80
CA CYS A 16 12.57 10.34 -8.99
C CYS A 16 11.30 11.20 -8.85
N GLY A 17 11.39 12.46 -9.28
CA GLY A 17 10.21 13.28 -9.61
C GLY A 17 9.57 12.81 -10.92
N LEU A 18 8.24 12.77 -10.95
CA LEU A 18 7.45 12.25 -12.07
C LEU A 18 6.40 13.24 -12.56
N LEU A 19 6.08 13.13 -13.85
CA LEU A 19 4.94 13.74 -14.50
C LEU A 19 3.97 12.65 -14.98
N ILE A 20 2.73 12.73 -14.52
CA ILE A 20 1.67 11.75 -14.74
C ILE A 20 0.62 12.37 -15.64
N GLU A 21 0.45 11.83 -16.85
CA GLU A 21 -0.58 12.24 -17.79
C GLU A 21 -1.85 11.42 -17.54
N VAL A 22 -2.98 12.11 -17.32
CA VAL A 22 -4.28 11.52 -17.02
C VAL A 22 -5.30 11.95 -18.07
N ASN A 23 -6.00 10.98 -18.64
CA ASN A 23 -7.13 11.18 -19.53
C ASN A 23 -8.34 10.41 -19.02
N ASP A 24 -9.49 11.08 -18.88
CA ASP A 24 -10.76 10.48 -18.41
C ASP A 24 -10.61 9.64 -17.14
N GLY A 25 -9.89 10.19 -16.15
CA GLY A 25 -9.62 9.53 -14.87
C GLY A 25 -8.63 8.36 -14.93
N ARG A 26 -8.05 8.06 -16.09
CA ARG A 26 -7.08 6.98 -16.28
C ARG A 26 -5.69 7.54 -16.55
N VAL A 27 -4.68 7.04 -15.85
CA VAL A 27 -3.28 7.36 -16.19
C VAL A 27 -2.94 6.71 -17.53
N THR A 28 -2.45 7.51 -18.46
CA THR A 28 -2.06 7.06 -19.80
C THR A 28 -0.55 7.00 -19.96
N LYS A 29 0.19 7.87 -19.27
CA LYS A 29 1.66 7.92 -19.37
C LYS A 29 2.30 8.44 -18.10
N VAL A 30 3.50 7.93 -17.83
CA VAL A 30 4.39 8.35 -16.75
C VAL A 30 5.73 8.73 -17.36
N SER A 31 6.23 9.91 -17.03
CA SER A 31 7.53 10.43 -17.46
C SER A 31 8.27 11.06 -16.29
N GLY A 32 9.57 11.29 -16.43
CA GLY A 32 10.36 11.96 -15.40
C GLY A 32 10.13 13.45 -15.46
N ASP A 33 10.16 14.11 -14.31
CA ASP A 33 10.10 15.57 -14.22
C ASP A 33 11.46 16.18 -14.60
N PRO A 34 11.57 16.96 -15.69
CA PRO A 34 12.81 17.64 -16.08
C PRO A 34 13.31 18.62 -15.02
N GLU A 35 12.41 19.18 -14.21
CA GLU A 35 12.72 20.14 -13.16
C GLU A 35 13.23 19.46 -11.88
N HIS A 36 13.18 18.13 -11.79
CA HIS A 36 13.69 17.42 -10.62
C HIS A 36 15.23 17.51 -10.58
N PRO A 37 15.83 18.06 -9.50
CA PRO A 37 17.23 18.49 -9.49
C PRO A 37 18.23 17.36 -9.75
N TYR A 38 17.89 16.15 -9.30
CA TYR A 38 18.75 14.97 -9.40
C TYR A 38 18.50 14.16 -10.67
N THR A 39 17.25 13.86 -10.99
CA THR A 39 16.91 12.92 -12.07
C THR A 39 16.67 13.61 -13.41
N ARG A 40 16.35 14.91 -13.43
CA ARG A 40 16.28 15.78 -14.62
C ARG A 40 15.56 15.13 -15.81
N GLY A 41 14.37 14.59 -15.57
CA GLY A 41 13.53 13.95 -16.60
C GLY A 41 13.80 12.47 -16.81
N TYR A 42 14.85 11.89 -16.21
CA TYR A 42 15.09 10.45 -16.28
C TYR A 42 13.96 9.67 -15.62
N THR A 43 13.51 8.61 -16.30
CA THR A 43 12.61 7.59 -15.78
C THR A 43 13.01 6.20 -16.24
N CYS A 44 13.12 5.27 -15.29
CA CYS A 44 13.44 3.86 -15.59
C CYS A 44 12.29 3.16 -16.34
N ALA A 45 12.58 2.00 -16.93
CA ALA A 45 11.59 1.21 -17.66
C ALA A 45 10.40 0.79 -16.78
N LYS A 46 10.63 0.53 -15.48
CA LYS A 46 9.56 0.17 -14.54
C LYS A 46 8.48 1.26 -14.46
N MET A 47 8.91 2.52 -14.35
CA MET A 47 7.96 3.63 -14.25
C MET A 47 7.31 3.96 -15.60
N ARG A 48 8.04 3.84 -16.71
CA ARG A 48 7.46 4.06 -18.06
C ARG A 48 6.30 3.10 -18.36
N HIS A 49 6.33 1.88 -17.84
CA HIS A 49 5.28 0.89 -18.01
C HIS A 49 4.30 0.81 -16.82
N TYR A 50 4.45 1.69 -15.82
CA TYR A 50 3.58 1.69 -14.63
C TYR A 50 2.07 1.79 -14.93
N PRO A 51 1.61 2.50 -15.99
CA PRO A 51 0.21 2.45 -16.39
C PRO A 51 -0.33 1.02 -16.59
N GLN A 52 0.49 0.09 -17.10
CA GLN A 52 0.09 -1.30 -17.31
C GLN A 52 -0.14 -2.02 -15.98
N LEU A 53 0.67 -1.73 -14.96
CA LEU A 53 0.55 -2.33 -13.63
C LEU A 53 -0.70 -1.83 -12.89
N ILE A 54 -0.95 -0.51 -12.89
CA ILE A 54 -2.10 0.05 -12.16
C ILE A 54 -3.45 -0.35 -12.79
N HIS A 55 -3.45 -0.65 -14.09
CA HIS A 55 -4.63 -1.08 -14.85
C HIS A 55 -4.66 -2.58 -15.10
N SER A 56 -3.73 -3.35 -14.51
CA SER A 56 -3.67 -4.80 -14.70
C SER A 56 -4.95 -5.46 -14.19
N PRO A 57 -5.50 -6.45 -14.92
CA PRO A 57 -6.62 -7.26 -14.43
C PRO A 57 -6.24 -8.08 -13.18
N GLU A 58 -4.96 -8.30 -12.92
CA GLU A 58 -4.45 -9.03 -11.75
C GLU A 58 -4.30 -8.14 -10.50
N ARG A 59 -4.58 -6.84 -10.61
CA ARG A 59 -4.44 -5.91 -9.49
C ARG A 59 -5.41 -6.30 -8.37
N ILE A 60 -4.89 -6.40 -7.15
CA ILE A 60 -5.69 -6.61 -5.95
C ILE A 60 -6.40 -5.30 -5.61
N LEU A 61 -7.74 -5.30 -5.71
CA LEU A 61 -8.59 -4.11 -5.50
C LEU A 61 -9.39 -4.17 -4.20
N THR A 62 -9.46 -5.34 -3.57
CA THR A 62 -10.20 -5.57 -2.33
C THR A 62 -9.34 -6.37 -1.34
N PRO A 63 -9.62 -6.28 -0.04
CA PRO A 63 -8.95 -7.12 0.95
C PRO A 63 -9.27 -8.59 0.72
N LEU A 64 -8.28 -9.45 0.93
CA LEU A 64 -8.37 -10.88 0.70
C LEU A 64 -7.98 -11.65 1.96
N LYS A 65 -8.80 -12.63 2.37
CA LYS A 65 -8.50 -13.55 3.47
C LYS A 65 -8.07 -14.89 2.90
N ARG A 66 -6.92 -15.41 3.36
CA ARG A 66 -6.46 -16.75 2.97
C ARG A 66 -7.46 -17.80 3.44
N SER A 67 -7.94 -18.63 2.52
CA SER A 67 -8.94 -19.67 2.77
C SER A 67 -8.39 -21.09 2.61
N GLY A 68 -7.15 -21.25 2.11
CA GLY A 68 -6.46 -22.55 2.01
C GLY A 68 -5.10 -22.60 2.72
N PRO A 69 -4.34 -23.71 2.59
CA PRO A 69 -3.00 -23.85 3.15
C PRO A 69 -2.04 -22.72 2.69
N LYS A 70 -1.02 -22.40 3.50
CA LYS A 70 -0.01 -21.40 3.13
C LYS A 70 0.69 -21.83 1.83
N GLY A 71 0.76 -20.93 0.86
CA GLY A 71 1.33 -21.20 -0.47
C GLY A 71 0.33 -21.70 -1.52
N SER A 72 -0.91 -22.02 -1.15
CA SER A 72 -1.93 -22.52 -2.11
C SER A 72 -2.51 -21.46 -3.05
N GLY A 73 -2.31 -20.17 -2.77
CA GLY A 73 -2.93 -19.09 -3.54
C GLY A 73 -4.45 -18.98 -3.35
N LEU A 74 -5.05 -19.72 -2.41
CA LEU A 74 -6.49 -19.69 -2.17
C LEU A 74 -6.88 -18.55 -1.22
N PHE A 75 -7.66 -17.61 -1.75
CA PHE A 75 -8.16 -16.45 -1.03
C PHE A 75 -9.65 -16.22 -1.31
N THR A 76 -10.33 -15.64 -0.33
CA THR A 76 -11.71 -15.18 -0.44
C THR A 76 -11.76 -13.68 -0.17
N PRO A 77 -12.45 -12.88 -1.01
CA PRO A 77 -12.66 -11.46 -0.74
C PRO A 77 -13.36 -11.24 0.60
N ILE A 78 -12.91 -10.24 1.34
CA ILE A 78 -13.55 -9.79 2.57
C ILE A 78 -13.84 -8.29 2.47
N SER A 79 -14.71 -7.80 3.35
CA SER A 79 -14.97 -6.37 3.48
C SER A 79 -13.79 -5.65 4.12
N TRP A 80 -13.64 -4.35 3.85
CA TRP A 80 -12.67 -3.50 4.56
C TRP A 80 -12.95 -3.44 6.07
N THR A 81 -14.20 -3.68 6.49
CA THR A 81 -14.61 -3.82 7.89
C THR A 81 -14.20 -5.14 8.55
N GLU A 82 -13.70 -6.11 7.80
CA GLU A 82 -13.12 -7.36 8.34
C GLU A 82 -11.60 -7.39 8.24
N ALA A 83 -10.99 -6.34 7.65
CA ALA A 83 -9.55 -6.26 7.45
C ALA A 83 -8.81 -6.08 8.80
N PRO A 84 -7.51 -6.43 8.88
CA PRO A 84 -6.73 -6.35 10.13
C PRO A 84 -6.77 -4.98 10.82
N GLU A 85 -7.03 -3.92 10.07
CA GLU A 85 -7.23 -2.55 10.55
C GLU A 85 -8.37 -2.43 11.57
N THR A 86 -9.34 -3.35 11.56
CA THR A 86 -10.46 -3.35 12.53
C THR A 86 -10.07 -3.84 13.92
N VAL A 87 -8.82 -4.27 14.13
CA VAL A 87 -8.29 -4.57 15.46
C VAL A 87 -8.39 -3.37 16.42
N VAL A 88 -8.48 -2.14 15.89
CA VAL A 88 -8.71 -0.92 16.70
C VAL A 88 -10.02 -1.00 17.49
N ASP A 89 -11.02 -1.71 16.97
CA ASP A 89 -12.34 -1.88 17.58
C ASP A 89 -12.50 -3.24 18.29
N ALA A 90 -11.44 -4.04 18.40
CA ALA A 90 -11.51 -5.36 19.03
C ALA A 90 -11.56 -5.26 20.57
N ASP A 91 -12.49 -6.01 21.19
CA ASP A 91 -12.59 -6.14 22.65
C ASP A 91 -11.36 -6.83 23.27
N LEU A 92 -10.73 -7.74 22.53
CA LEU A 92 -9.57 -8.51 22.97
C LEU A 92 -8.56 -8.70 21.84
N VAL A 93 -7.30 -8.38 22.13
CA VAL A 93 -6.16 -8.68 21.27
C VAL A 93 -5.21 -9.62 21.99
N ILE A 94 -4.96 -10.79 21.39
CA ILE A 94 -4.01 -11.77 21.91
C ILE A 94 -2.72 -11.71 21.08
N ILE A 95 -1.60 -11.41 21.75
CA ILE A 95 -0.26 -11.51 21.18
C ILE A 95 0.45 -12.65 21.90
N TRP A 96 0.79 -13.72 21.17
CA TRP A 96 1.45 -14.89 21.73
C TRP A 96 2.60 -15.35 20.82
N GLY A 97 3.75 -15.65 21.43
CA GLY A 97 4.92 -16.21 20.72
C GLY A 97 5.58 -15.26 19.70
N MET A 98 5.25 -13.96 19.70
CA MET A 98 5.84 -12.97 18.80
C MET A 98 6.11 -11.64 19.51
N ASN A 99 7.06 -10.86 18.99
CA ASN A 99 7.23 -9.46 19.36
C ASN A 99 6.71 -8.56 18.22
N PRO A 100 5.45 -8.08 18.27
CA PRO A 100 4.89 -7.27 17.19
C PRO A 100 5.63 -5.93 17.02
N ALA A 101 6.39 -5.46 18.03
CA ALA A 101 7.23 -4.28 17.89
C ALA A 101 8.38 -4.45 16.90
N SER A 102 8.76 -5.69 16.57
CA SER A 102 9.80 -5.98 15.58
C SER A 102 9.27 -6.71 14.35
N THR A 103 8.26 -7.57 14.49
CA THR A 103 7.79 -8.43 13.39
C THR A 103 6.51 -7.94 12.71
N SER A 104 5.80 -6.98 13.31
CA SER A 104 4.53 -6.48 12.78
C SER A 104 4.26 -5.04 13.24
N ILE A 105 5.16 -4.14 12.85
CA ILE A 105 5.16 -2.75 13.33
C ILE A 105 3.84 -2.03 13.03
N HIS A 106 3.25 -2.28 11.85
CA HIS A 106 1.93 -1.74 11.49
C HIS A 106 0.81 -2.27 12.39
N PHE A 107 0.83 -3.55 12.73
CA PHE A 107 -0.13 -4.15 13.66
C PHE A 107 0.03 -3.58 15.07
N LEU A 108 1.26 -3.41 15.56
CA LEU A 108 1.49 -2.83 16.89
C LEU A 108 0.89 -1.42 17.01
N SER A 109 1.00 -0.59 15.96
CA SER A 109 0.37 0.74 15.95
C SER A 109 -1.14 0.65 16.15
N LEU A 110 -1.81 -0.30 15.48
CA LEU A 110 -3.25 -0.50 15.63
C LEU A 110 -3.61 -1.02 17.04
N VAL A 111 -2.81 -1.92 17.61
CA VAL A 111 -3.00 -2.40 18.99
C VAL A 111 -2.82 -1.27 20.01
N GLN A 112 -1.85 -0.39 19.79
CA GLN A 112 -1.66 0.80 20.63
C GLN A 112 -2.85 1.75 20.56
N GLN A 113 -3.43 1.95 19.37
CA GLN A 113 -4.66 2.73 19.20
C GLN A 113 -5.86 2.07 19.93
N ALA A 114 -6.04 0.75 19.80
CA ALA A 114 -7.07 0.01 20.52
C ALA A 114 -6.95 0.21 22.04
N ARG A 115 -5.73 0.10 22.58
CA ARG A 115 -5.45 0.31 24.01
C ARG A 115 -5.71 1.74 24.48
N GLN A 116 -5.47 2.75 23.63
CA GLN A 116 -5.78 4.14 23.94
C GLN A 116 -7.29 4.38 23.98
N ARG A 117 -8.04 3.75 23.06
CA ARG A 117 -9.50 3.87 22.96
C ARG A 117 -10.23 3.12 24.07
N TYR A 118 -9.75 1.94 24.42
CA TYR A 118 -10.26 1.11 25.50
C TYR A 118 -9.15 0.88 26.54
N PRO A 119 -8.89 1.86 27.43
CA PRO A 119 -7.86 1.72 28.44
C PRO A 119 -8.16 0.52 29.33
N LEU A 120 -7.17 -0.37 29.48
CA LEU A 120 -7.24 -1.46 30.42
C LEU A 120 -7.38 -0.87 31.83
N THR A 121 -8.59 -0.91 32.39
CA THR A 121 -8.79 -0.68 33.82
C THR A 121 -8.05 -1.77 34.57
N ARG A 122 -7.12 -1.36 35.44
CA ARG A 122 -6.37 -2.27 36.31
C ARG A 122 -7.28 -3.04 37.25
#